data_AF-A0A968L6X4-F1
#
_entry.id   AF-A0A968L6X4-F1
#
_cell.length_a   1.000
_cell.length_b   1.000
_cell.length_c   1.000
_cell.angle_alpha   90.00
_cell.angle_beta   90.00
_cell.angle_gamma   90.00
#
_symmetry.space_group_name_H-M   'P 1'
#
loop_
_entity.id
_entity.type
_entity.pdbx_description
1 polymer ?
#
loop_
_entity_poly.entity_id
_entity_poly.type
_entity_poly.pdbx_seq_one_letter_code
_entity_poly.pdbx_strand_id
1 'polypeptide(L)'
;MLYPKPKNTLQALRIALIPVFALLALSCGPQTNTPVTGTVIVRNSSYSPAVDHTHYHGYDATGTQVYDLPPVEKAHEHVLTGLPSSVVLLESLSHTQDHDEYASGAFTVKVTAGSTTLVNKTCRTVYNQARTAVIDENTGFGNLLVRGNFPLDCNSPRAFPFDELSTRLKQIKGTSFNLNEYEIILVSLINNAGNLDDLKAEETIFGLNPDTDIKCQSDYKDGTPGLYECLDAYRALPYSALAPTQQPQKLYWWPLWICGADGCTTLDTYSYSKLQDLPQLMHDLINTAPPYAGGKTKRLVYFHCEHGCDRTGTVHAAYMMFKDKETKTLTLQQAVDLANAAINQEDNCMKDGYLALARKYCAYIYGSESPKCK
;
A
#
# COMPACT_ATOMS: atom_id res chain seq x y z
N MET A 1 -14.50 -23.87 42.52
CA MET A 1 -15.24 -22.70 42.01
C MET A 1 -14.75 -22.41 40.61
N LEU A 2 -15.52 -22.82 39.61
CA LEU A 2 -15.26 -22.59 38.19
C LEU A 2 -15.98 -21.29 37.81
N TYR A 3 -15.23 -20.28 37.36
CA TYR A 3 -15.82 -19.06 36.79
C TYR A 3 -16.13 -19.29 35.30
N PRO A 4 -17.33 -18.91 34.81
CA PRO A 4 -17.69 -19.09 33.40
C PRO A 4 -17.06 -18.00 32.52
N LYS A 5 -16.65 -18.39 31.30
CA LYS A 5 -16.25 -17.47 30.23
C LYS A 5 -17.46 -16.64 29.76
N PRO A 6 -17.32 -15.32 29.52
CA PRO A 6 -18.37 -14.54 28.88
C PRO A 6 -18.43 -14.83 27.37
N LYS A 7 -19.63 -15.09 26.86
CA LYS A 7 -19.96 -15.03 25.43
C LYS A 7 -20.23 -13.57 25.09
N ASN A 8 -19.41 -12.96 24.24
CA ASN A 8 -19.70 -11.65 23.68
C ASN A 8 -20.40 -11.81 22.33
N THR A 9 -21.70 -11.55 22.36
CA THR A 9 -22.60 -11.36 21.23
C THR A 9 -22.31 -9.98 20.63
N LEU A 10 -21.78 -9.92 19.41
CA LEU A 10 -21.76 -8.69 18.61
C LEU A 10 -22.93 -8.74 17.63
N GLN A 11 -24.05 -8.13 18.03
CA GLN A 11 -25.15 -7.82 17.13
C GLN A 11 -24.86 -6.53 16.36
N ALA A 12 -25.11 -6.63 15.05
CA ALA A 12 -24.96 -5.66 14.00
C ALA A 12 -25.41 -4.22 14.35
N LEU A 13 -24.52 -3.27 14.05
CA LEU A 13 -24.82 -1.86 13.89
C LEU A 13 -25.46 -1.66 12.50
N ARG A 14 -26.80 -1.58 12.41
CA ARG A 14 -27.50 -1.19 11.19
C ARG A 14 -27.54 0.33 11.08
N ILE A 15 -26.80 0.88 10.12
CA ILE A 15 -26.88 2.30 9.74
C ILE A 15 -28.14 2.50 8.87
N ALA A 16 -29.02 3.39 9.30
CA ALA A 16 -30.19 3.82 8.55
C ALA A 16 -29.78 4.94 7.58
N LEU A 17 -30.04 4.75 6.29
CA LEU A 17 -29.96 5.80 5.25
C LEU A 17 -31.34 6.00 4.64
N ILE A 18 -31.83 7.23 4.72
CA ILE A 18 -33.13 7.70 4.22
C ILE A 18 -33.03 7.88 2.69
N PRO A 19 -33.92 7.30 1.86
CA PRO A 19 -33.98 7.65 0.45
C PRO A 19 -34.97 8.79 0.20
N VAL A 20 -34.50 9.83 -0.49
CA VAL A 20 -35.33 10.86 -1.12
C VAL A 20 -35.91 10.28 -2.41
N PHE A 21 -37.24 10.28 -2.50
CA PHE A 21 -38.00 9.84 -3.67
C PHE A 21 -37.84 10.82 -4.84
N ALA A 22 -37.47 10.30 -6.02
CA ALA A 22 -37.79 10.91 -7.31
C ALA A 22 -38.54 9.87 -8.15
N LEU A 23 -39.85 10.09 -8.31
CA LEU A 23 -40.76 9.26 -9.10
C LEU A 23 -40.62 9.67 -10.58
N LEU A 24 -40.09 8.78 -11.42
CA LEU A 24 -40.24 8.86 -12.87
C LEU A 24 -40.85 7.55 -13.36
N ALA A 25 -42.13 7.62 -13.72
CA ALA A 25 -42.89 6.51 -14.28
C ALA A 25 -42.52 6.32 -15.75
N LEU A 26 -41.97 5.15 -16.10
CA LEU A 26 -41.86 4.68 -17.48
C LEU A 26 -42.36 3.22 -17.57
N SER A 27 -43.17 3.03 -18.60
CA SER A 27 -43.95 1.87 -19.05
C SER A 27 -43.42 0.47 -18.73
N CYS A 28 -44.29 -0.37 -18.13
CA CYS A 28 -44.11 -1.82 -18.02
C CYS A 28 -44.56 -2.56 -19.29
N GLY A 29 -43.61 -3.13 -20.02
CA GLY A 29 -43.82 -4.37 -20.76
C GLY A 29 -43.13 -5.51 -20.00
N PRO A 30 -43.61 -6.77 -20.08
CA PRO A 30 -42.96 -7.89 -19.42
C PRO A 30 -41.65 -8.21 -20.15
N GLN A 31 -40.57 -7.53 -19.78
CA GLN A 31 -39.23 -8.02 -20.08
C GLN A 31 -38.98 -9.21 -19.17
N THR A 32 -38.85 -10.39 -19.75
CA THR A 32 -38.16 -11.52 -19.12
C THR A 32 -36.70 -11.12 -19.01
N ASN A 33 -36.39 -10.30 -18.00
CA ASN A 33 -35.05 -9.87 -17.65
C ASN A 33 -34.31 -11.08 -17.07
N THR A 34 -33.87 -11.99 -17.94
CA THR A 34 -32.86 -12.96 -17.56
C THR A 34 -31.66 -12.15 -17.08
N PRO A 35 -31.27 -12.23 -15.80
CA PRO A 35 -30.17 -11.45 -15.28
C PRO A 35 -28.95 -11.74 -16.13
N VAL A 36 -28.31 -10.69 -16.65
CA VAL A 36 -27.03 -10.87 -17.33
C VAL A 36 -26.05 -11.36 -16.29
N THR A 37 -25.54 -12.58 -16.49
CA THR A 37 -24.52 -13.19 -15.64
C THR A 37 -23.18 -13.32 -16.37
N GLY A 38 -22.09 -13.33 -15.61
CA GLY A 38 -20.75 -13.55 -16.12
C GLY A 38 -19.97 -14.56 -15.27
N THR A 39 -18.73 -14.78 -15.69
CA THR A 39 -17.77 -15.65 -14.98
C THR A 39 -16.62 -14.80 -14.45
N VAL A 40 -16.25 -15.02 -13.20
CA VAL A 40 -15.07 -14.40 -12.58
C VAL A 40 -14.11 -15.51 -12.16
N ILE A 41 -12.85 -15.41 -12.57
CA ILE A 41 -11.81 -16.32 -12.12
C ILE A 41 -11.03 -15.61 -11.02
N VAL A 42 -11.08 -16.15 -9.81
CA VAL A 42 -10.28 -15.66 -8.68
C VAL A 42 -9.05 -16.54 -8.53
N ARG A 43 -7.86 -15.97 -8.77
CA ARG A 43 -6.59 -16.68 -8.54
C ARG A 43 -5.97 -16.28 -7.22
N ASN A 44 -5.62 -17.26 -6.42
CA ASN A 44 -4.96 -17.10 -5.13
C ASN A 44 -3.50 -17.53 -5.27
N SER A 45 -2.56 -16.59 -5.13
CA SER A 45 -1.12 -16.87 -5.24
C SER A 45 -0.61 -17.78 -4.13
N SER A 46 -1.23 -17.73 -2.95
CA SER A 46 -0.95 -18.63 -1.83
C SER A 46 -2.12 -18.64 -0.85
N TYR A 47 -2.31 -19.77 -0.18
CA TYR A 47 -3.18 -19.86 0.99
C TYR A 47 -2.34 -20.19 2.21
N SER A 48 -2.68 -19.59 3.34
CA SER A 48 -2.19 -20.08 4.63
C SER A 48 -2.53 -21.58 4.78
N PRO A 49 -1.67 -22.38 5.44
CA PRO A 49 -2.00 -23.74 5.84
C PRO A 49 -3.26 -23.82 6.73
N ALA A 50 -3.59 -22.74 7.44
CA ALA A 50 -4.73 -22.67 8.36
C ALA A 50 -6.08 -22.44 7.65
N VAL A 51 -6.09 -22.03 6.37
CA VAL A 51 -7.34 -21.86 5.60
C VAL A 51 -7.84 -23.22 5.13
N ASP A 52 -9.11 -23.50 5.45
CA ASP A 52 -9.84 -24.69 5.06
C ASP A 52 -10.71 -24.44 3.82
N HIS A 53 -11.60 -23.45 3.90
CA HIS A 53 -12.53 -23.09 2.83
C HIS A 53 -12.69 -21.57 2.67
N THR A 54 -13.29 -21.14 1.56
CA THR A 54 -13.54 -19.73 1.24
C THR A 54 -14.97 -19.52 0.75
N HIS A 55 -15.62 -18.46 1.21
CA HIS A 55 -16.92 -17.99 0.73
C HIS A 55 -16.71 -16.79 -0.20
N TYR A 56 -17.62 -16.60 -1.14
CA TYR A 56 -17.62 -15.42 -2.01
C TYR A 56 -18.95 -14.69 -1.95
N HIS A 57 -18.91 -13.41 -1.60
CA HIS A 57 -20.07 -12.54 -1.56
C HIS A 57 -19.90 -11.43 -2.59
N GLY A 58 -20.90 -11.18 -3.42
CA GLY A 58 -20.86 -10.07 -4.38
C GLY A 58 -21.88 -9.00 -4.00
N TYR A 59 -21.45 -7.75 -4.04
CA TYR A 59 -22.24 -6.58 -3.70
C TYR A 59 -22.41 -5.66 -4.91
N ASP A 60 -23.58 -5.04 -5.01
CA ASP A 60 -23.87 -4.03 -6.02
C ASP A 60 -23.36 -2.64 -5.60
N ALA A 61 -23.54 -1.65 -6.49
CA ALA A 61 -23.11 -0.27 -6.25
C ALA A 61 -23.80 0.43 -5.07
N THR A 62 -24.88 -0.14 -4.53
CA THR A 62 -25.57 0.36 -3.33
C THR A 62 -25.06 -0.30 -2.06
N GLY A 63 -24.14 -1.27 -2.16
CA GLY A 63 -23.66 -2.08 -1.04
C GLY A 63 -24.60 -3.24 -0.68
N THR A 64 -25.61 -3.53 -1.50
CA THR A 64 -26.51 -4.66 -1.27
C THR A 64 -25.84 -5.94 -1.75
N GLN A 65 -25.83 -6.99 -0.91
CA GLN A 65 -25.35 -8.31 -1.32
C GLN A 65 -26.33 -8.91 -2.34
N VAL A 66 -25.84 -9.15 -3.55
CA VAL A 66 -26.62 -9.68 -4.68
C VAL A 66 -26.07 -11.00 -5.21
N TYR A 67 -24.96 -11.47 -4.66
CA TYR A 67 -24.33 -12.75 -4.97
C TYR A 67 -23.81 -13.38 -3.69
N ASP A 68 -24.02 -14.69 -3.57
CA ASP A 68 -23.54 -15.49 -2.45
C ASP A 68 -23.20 -16.87 -2.99
N LEU A 69 -21.92 -17.23 -2.93
CA LEU A 69 -21.45 -18.54 -3.33
C LEU A 69 -21.28 -19.42 -2.09
N PRO A 70 -21.80 -20.66 -2.11
CA PRO A 70 -21.48 -21.65 -1.10
C PRO A 70 -19.96 -21.80 -0.89
N PRO A 71 -19.52 -22.19 0.31
CA PRO A 71 -18.10 -22.36 0.59
C PRO A 71 -17.44 -23.31 -0.41
N VAL A 72 -16.30 -22.89 -0.94
CA VAL A 72 -15.45 -23.68 -1.81
C VAL A 72 -14.17 -24.07 -1.08
N GLU A 73 -13.72 -25.30 -1.31
CA GLU A 73 -12.44 -25.78 -0.77
C GLU A 73 -11.27 -24.94 -1.28
N LYS A 74 -10.21 -24.86 -0.49
CA LYS A 74 -8.97 -24.17 -0.86
C LYS A 74 -8.40 -24.68 -2.20
N ALA A 75 -8.42 -23.82 -3.22
CA ALA A 75 -7.72 -24.06 -4.48
C ALA A 75 -7.05 -22.78 -5.04
N HIS A 76 -5.93 -22.95 -5.74
CA HIS A 76 -5.19 -21.85 -6.39
C HIS A 76 -6.05 -21.01 -7.34
N GLU A 77 -7.13 -21.58 -7.86
CA GLU A 77 -8.05 -20.90 -8.76
C GLU A 77 -9.49 -21.31 -8.40
N HIS A 78 -10.37 -20.31 -8.26
CA HIS A 78 -11.80 -20.50 -8.13
C HIS A 78 -12.50 -19.87 -9.33
N VAL A 79 -13.31 -20.65 -10.02
CA VAL A 79 -14.11 -20.20 -11.16
C VAL A 79 -15.53 -19.92 -10.65
N LEU A 80 -15.83 -18.64 -10.46
CA LEU A 80 -17.12 -18.19 -9.96
C LEU A 80 -18.03 -17.95 -11.16
N THR A 81 -19.12 -18.69 -11.26
CA THR A 81 -20.08 -18.58 -12.37
C THR A 81 -21.39 -17.99 -11.89
N GLY A 82 -22.17 -17.44 -12.82
CA GLY A 82 -23.48 -16.90 -12.51
C GLY A 82 -23.44 -15.56 -11.77
N LEU A 83 -22.31 -14.85 -11.76
CA LEU A 83 -22.23 -13.55 -11.08
C LEU A 83 -23.13 -12.55 -11.81
N PRO A 84 -24.08 -11.89 -11.13
CA PRO A 84 -24.87 -10.83 -11.74
C PRO A 84 -23.97 -9.70 -12.25
N SER A 85 -24.32 -9.14 -13.41
CA SER A 85 -23.68 -7.93 -13.96
C SER A 85 -23.75 -6.70 -13.04
N SER A 86 -24.64 -6.72 -12.04
CA SER A 86 -24.75 -5.71 -11.01
C SER A 86 -23.67 -5.80 -9.93
N VAL A 87 -22.95 -6.93 -9.81
CA VAL A 87 -21.83 -7.06 -8.86
C VAL A 87 -20.71 -6.13 -9.29
N VAL A 88 -20.37 -5.19 -8.42
CA VAL A 88 -19.24 -4.27 -8.59
C VAL A 88 -18.11 -4.54 -7.61
N LEU A 89 -18.43 -5.22 -6.49
CA LEU A 89 -17.50 -5.62 -5.45
C LEU A 89 -17.70 -7.10 -5.16
N LEU A 90 -16.62 -7.87 -5.20
CA LEU A 90 -16.59 -9.28 -4.83
C LEU A 90 -15.72 -9.42 -3.59
N GLU A 91 -16.26 -9.92 -2.50
CA GLU A 91 -15.57 -10.26 -1.27
C GLU A 91 -15.29 -11.75 -1.21
N SER A 92 -14.11 -12.14 -0.74
CA SER A 92 -13.74 -13.51 -0.41
C SER A 92 -13.51 -13.61 1.10
N LEU A 93 -14.21 -14.50 1.79
CA LEU A 93 -14.03 -14.76 3.22
C LEU A 93 -13.47 -16.17 3.42
N SER A 94 -12.20 -16.28 3.79
CA SER A 94 -11.52 -17.53 4.09
C SER A 94 -11.65 -17.86 5.58
N HIS A 95 -12.01 -19.11 5.89
CA HIS A 95 -12.17 -19.61 7.26
C HIS A 95 -11.22 -20.76 7.57
N THR A 96 -10.98 -20.99 8.86
CA THR A 96 -10.35 -22.22 9.35
C THR A 96 -11.35 -23.38 9.39
N GLN A 97 -10.87 -24.58 9.73
CA GLN A 97 -11.72 -25.76 9.92
C GLN A 97 -12.76 -25.55 11.04
N ASP A 98 -12.43 -24.73 12.04
CA ASP A 98 -13.33 -24.40 13.15
C ASP A 98 -14.32 -23.26 12.81
N HIS A 99 -14.37 -22.84 11.53
CA HIS A 99 -15.18 -21.73 11.02
C HIS A 99 -14.83 -20.35 11.61
N ASP A 100 -13.64 -20.20 12.20
CA ASP A 100 -13.13 -18.88 12.54
C ASP A 100 -12.73 -18.14 11.26
N GLU A 101 -13.14 -16.86 11.14
CA GLU A 101 -12.73 -16.01 10.02
C GLU A 101 -11.21 -15.80 10.10
N TYR A 102 -10.52 -16.26 9.07
CA TYR A 102 -9.07 -16.24 9.00
C TYR A 102 -8.56 -15.07 8.15
N ALA A 103 -9.22 -14.81 7.02
CA ALA A 103 -8.83 -13.76 6.09
C ALA A 103 -9.98 -13.36 5.16
N SER A 104 -10.21 -12.06 5.00
CA SER A 104 -11.08 -11.48 3.98
C SER A 104 -10.27 -10.80 2.86
N GLY A 105 -10.84 -10.72 1.68
CA GLY A 105 -10.29 -9.97 0.55
C GLY A 105 -11.44 -9.38 -0.24
N ALA A 106 -11.28 -8.20 -0.82
CA ALA A 106 -12.29 -7.63 -1.70
C ALA A 106 -11.69 -7.20 -3.02
N PHE A 107 -12.49 -7.33 -4.07
CA PHE A 107 -12.10 -7.14 -5.45
C PHE A 107 -13.14 -6.29 -6.15
N THR A 108 -12.75 -5.17 -6.72
CA THR A 108 -13.60 -4.48 -7.67
C THR A 108 -13.71 -5.33 -8.93
N VAL A 109 -14.93 -5.65 -9.34
CA VAL A 109 -15.19 -6.49 -10.52
C VAL A 109 -16.10 -5.76 -11.49
N LYS A 110 -15.83 -5.92 -12.78
CA LYS A 110 -16.75 -5.52 -13.84
C LYS A 110 -17.23 -6.79 -14.53
N VAL A 111 -18.49 -7.17 -14.30
CA VAL A 111 -19.05 -8.40 -14.84
C VAL A 111 -19.81 -8.08 -16.13
N THR A 112 -19.27 -8.53 -17.27
CA THR A 112 -19.92 -8.35 -18.58
C THR A 112 -20.50 -9.69 -19.06
N ALA A 113 -21.66 -9.64 -19.73
CA ALA A 113 -22.33 -10.82 -20.28
C ALA A 113 -21.38 -11.71 -21.07
N GLY A 114 -21.29 -13.00 -20.72
CA GLY A 114 -20.45 -13.96 -21.45
C GLY A 114 -18.95 -13.67 -21.44
N SER A 115 -18.49 -12.74 -20.60
CA SER A 115 -17.08 -12.44 -20.40
C SER A 115 -16.53 -13.16 -19.16
N THR A 116 -15.23 -13.44 -19.21
CA THR A 116 -14.46 -13.92 -18.07
C THR A 116 -13.60 -12.78 -17.54
N THR A 117 -13.87 -12.33 -16.32
CA THR A 117 -13.02 -11.36 -15.63
C THR A 117 -12.03 -12.11 -14.75
N LEU A 118 -10.74 -11.96 -15.03
CA LEU A 118 -9.68 -12.51 -14.18
C LEU A 118 -9.38 -11.51 -13.06
N VAL A 119 -9.41 -12.00 -11.82
CA VAL A 119 -9.09 -11.23 -10.63
C VAL A 119 -8.01 -11.99 -9.89
N ASN A 120 -6.83 -11.39 -9.80
CA ASN A 120 -5.74 -11.99 -9.04
C ASN A 120 -5.79 -11.44 -7.61
N LYS A 121 -5.82 -12.35 -6.62
CA LYS A 121 -5.41 -12.05 -5.24
C LYS A 121 -3.87 -11.95 -5.24
N THR A 122 -3.31 -10.96 -5.95
CA THR A 122 -1.88 -10.69 -6.01
C THR A 122 -1.47 -9.87 -4.78
N CYS A 123 -1.69 -10.39 -3.58
CA CYS A 123 -1.05 -9.82 -2.41
C CYS A 123 0.32 -10.48 -2.26
N ARG A 124 1.37 -9.84 -2.79
CA ARG A 124 2.72 -10.42 -2.80
C ARG A 124 3.39 -10.32 -1.44
N THR A 125 3.03 -9.31 -0.66
CA THR A 125 3.58 -9.06 0.66
C THR A 125 2.51 -8.60 1.65
N VAL A 126 2.53 -9.19 2.85
CA VAL A 126 1.76 -8.73 4.01
C VAL A 126 2.62 -7.75 4.79
N TYR A 127 2.02 -6.72 5.38
CA TYR A 127 2.68 -5.88 6.36
C TYR A 127 3.42 -6.69 7.44
N ASN A 128 4.67 -6.32 7.71
CA ASN A 128 5.53 -7.01 8.66
C ASN A 128 6.10 -6.02 9.68
N GLN A 129 5.65 -6.11 10.93
CA GLN A 129 6.10 -5.26 12.03
C GLN A 129 7.62 -5.28 12.23
N ALA A 130 8.29 -6.42 12.00
CA ALA A 130 9.75 -6.55 12.16
C ALA A 130 10.55 -5.72 11.15
N ARG A 131 9.92 -5.33 10.04
CA ARG A 131 10.50 -4.46 9.00
C ARG A 131 10.20 -2.98 9.23
N THR A 132 9.45 -2.64 10.27
CA THR A 132 9.08 -1.26 10.60
C THR A 132 10.01 -0.67 11.65
N ALA A 133 10.52 0.53 11.34
CA ALA A 133 11.46 1.25 12.19
C ALA A 133 11.25 2.77 12.10
N VAL A 134 11.43 3.46 13.22
CA VAL A 134 11.52 4.93 13.26
C VAL A 134 12.95 5.30 12.92
N ILE A 135 13.15 6.11 11.89
CA ILE A 135 14.49 6.48 11.39
C ILE A 135 14.87 7.92 11.74
N ASP A 136 13.89 8.79 11.94
CA ASP A 136 14.12 10.18 12.39
C ASP A 136 12.89 10.73 13.10
N GLU A 137 13.10 11.77 13.88
CA GLU A 137 12.06 12.45 14.65
C GLU A 137 12.35 13.94 14.72
N ASN A 138 11.36 14.77 14.40
CA ASN A 138 11.37 16.16 14.79
C ASN A 138 10.71 16.28 16.17
N THR A 139 11.52 16.52 17.21
CA THR A 139 11.04 16.60 18.60
C THR A 139 10.22 17.86 18.90
N GLY A 140 10.37 18.92 18.09
CA GLY A 140 9.60 20.16 18.24
C GLY A 140 8.12 19.98 17.89
N PHE A 141 7.82 19.17 16.87
CA PHE A 141 6.45 18.85 16.46
C PHE A 141 6.00 17.44 16.89
N GLY A 142 6.92 16.58 17.32
CA GLY A 142 6.64 15.15 17.56
C GLY A 142 6.42 14.34 16.28
N ASN A 143 6.88 14.85 15.14
CA ASN A 143 6.73 14.20 13.84
C ASN A 143 7.74 13.06 13.68
N LEU A 144 7.33 11.98 13.01
CA LEU A 144 8.14 10.79 12.81
C LEU A 144 8.39 10.52 11.33
N LEU A 145 9.61 10.12 11.01
CA LEU A 145 9.95 9.44 9.76
C LEU A 145 10.09 7.96 10.04
N VAL A 146 9.27 7.15 9.37
CA VAL A 146 9.16 5.71 9.59
C VAL A 146 9.41 5.00 8.27
N ARG A 147 10.22 3.95 8.31
CA ARG A 147 10.39 3.03 7.18
C ARG A 147 9.59 1.76 7.43
N GLY A 148 9.21 1.08 6.35
CA GLY A 148 8.88 -0.35 6.42
C GLY A 148 8.56 -0.98 5.08
N ASN A 149 7.84 -2.10 5.11
CA ASN A 149 7.40 -2.82 3.91
C ASN A 149 6.00 -2.38 3.48
N PHE A 150 5.48 -3.00 2.42
CA PHE A 150 4.16 -2.70 1.89
C PHE A 150 3.09 -2.66 3.00
N PRO A 151 2.41 -1.52 3.22
CA PRO A 151 1.58 -1.30 4.39
C PRO A 151 0.13 -1.64 4.09
N LEU A 152 -0.14 -2.80 3.48
CA LEU A 152 -1.50 -3.31 3.30
C LEU A 152 -1.56 -4.76 3.82
N ASP A 153 -2.68 -5.12 4.44
CA ASP A 153 -2.95 -6.49 4.85
C ASP A 153 -3.58 -7.30 3.70
N CYS A 154 -3.07 -8.50 3.46
CA CYS A 154 -3.64 -9.42 2.49
C CYS A 154 -4.93 -10.10 2.96
N ASN A 155 -5.23 -10.01 4.27
CA ASN A 155 -6.31 -10.73 4.95
C ASN A 155 -7.51 -9.86 5.32
N SER A 156 -7.55 -8.60 4.90
CA SER A 156 -8.71 -7.72 5.03
C SER A 156 -8.57 -6.67 3.93
N PRO A 157 -9.59 -6.39 3.09
CA PRO A 157 -9.51 -5.94 1.68
C PRO A 157 -8.39 -4.96 1.30
N ARG A 158 -7.13 -5.42 1.38
CA ARG A 158 -5.94 -4.58 1.34
C ARG A 158 -6.04 -3.34 2.24
N ALA A 159 -6.56 -3.49 3.46
CA ALA A 159 -6.68 -2.41 4.43
C ALA A 159 -5.32 -1.97 4.96
N PHE A 160 -5.22 -0.69 5.34
CA PHE A 160 -4.04 -0.17 6.03
C PHE A 160 -3.94 -0.79 7.44
N PRO A 161 -2.78 -1.36 7.84
CA PRO A 161 -2.58 -2.12 9.07
C PRO A 161 -2.38 -1.18 10.27
N PHE A 162 -3.41 -0.39 10.58
CA PHE A 162 -3.33 0.68 11.57
C PHE A 162 -3.00 0.16 12.97
N ASP A 163 -3.64 -0.94 13.38
CA ASP A 163 -3.48 -1.50 14.72
C ASP A 163 -2.11 -2.18 14.89
N GLU A 164 -1.63 -2.87 13.86
CA GLU A 164 -0.32 -3.49 13.83
C GLU A 164 0.79 -2.43 13.81
N LEU A 165 0.62 -1.36 13.04
CA LEU A 165 1.55 -0.22 13.05
C LEU A 165 1.54 0.49 14.40
N SER A 166 0.37 0.76 14.98
CA SER A 166 0.22 1.36 16.31
C SER A 166 0.88 0.51 17.39
N THR A 167 0.68 -0.81 17.34
CA THR A 167 1.32 -1.78 18.25
C THR A 167 2.84 -1.74 18.13
N ARG A 168 3.37 -1.78 16.90
CA ARG A 168 4.81 -1.71 16.66
C ARG A 168 5.41 -0.38 17.12
N LEU A 169 4.75 0.74 16.86
CA LEU A 169 5.23 2.06 17.29
C LEU A 169 5.18 2.22 18.81
N LYS A 170 4.21 1.63 19.52
CA LYS A 170 4.23 1.57 20.99
C LYS A 170 5.41 0.76 21.53
N GLN A 171 5.81 -0.32 20.85
CA GLN A 171 7.01 -1.07 21.23
C GLN A 171 8.29 -0.22 21.06
N ILE A 172 8.36 0.62 20.02
CA ILE A 172 9.55 1.45 19.73
C ILE A 172 9.57 2.74 20.58
N LYS A 173 8.43 3.43 20.71
CA LYS A 173 8.32 4.77 21.32
C LYS A 173 7.79 4.76 22.75
N GLY A 174 7.35 3.61 23.26
CA GLY A 174 6.78 3.44 24.58
C GLY A 174 5.25 3.33 24.56
N THR A 175 4.69 2.78 25.65
CA THR A 175 3.26 2.44 25.77
C THR A 175 2.32 3.65 25.70
N SER A 176 2.82 4.85 25.96
CA SER A 176 2.08 6.12 25.85
C SER A 176 1.92 6.62 24.41
N PHE A 177 2.59 6.01 23.43
CA PHE A 177 2.48 6.41 22.03
C PHE A 177 1.04 6.19 21.51
N ASN A 178 0.50 7.20 20.82
CA ASN A 178 -0.85 7.17 20.27
C ASN A 178 -0.85 7.56 18.78
N LEU A 179 -1.01 6.57 17.89
CA LEU A 179 -1.03 6.79 16.45
C LEU A 179 -2.21 7.67 16.00
N ASN A 180 -3.28 7.77 16.77
CA ASN A 180 -4.43 8.62 16.44
C ASN A 180 -4.10 10.11 16.41
N GLU A 181 -3.00 10.55 17.04
CA GLU A 181 -2.55 11.95 17.02
C GLU A 181 -1.87 12.34 15.70
N TYR A 182 -1.56 11.36 14.86
CA TYR A 182 -0.75 11.52 13.66
C TYR A 182 -1.59 11.66 12.37
N GLU A 183 -1.22 12.63 11.55
CA GLU A 183 -1.45 12.62 10.09
C GLU A 183 -0.49 11.59 9.48
N ILE A 184 -1.01 10.55 8.84
CA ILE A 184 -0.21 9.51 8.20
C ILE A 184 -0.07 9.83 6.71
N ILE A 185 1.18 10.00 6.28
CA ILE A 185 1.57 10.18 4.89
C ILE A 185 2.31 8.92 4.44
N LEU A 186 1.80 8.25 3.41
CA LEU A 186 2.50 7.16 2.75
C LEU A 186 3.37 7.70 1.62
N VAL A 187 4.62 7.24 1.55
CA VAL A 187 5.53 7.48 0.44
C VAL A 187 5.84 6.14 -0.22
N SER A 188 5.18 5.85 -1.33
CA SER A 188 5.29 4.58 -2.03
C SER A 188 6.43 4.61 -3.03
N LEU A 189 7.41 3.73 -2.82
CA LEU A 189 8.56 3.53 -3.73
C LEU A 189 8.27 2.45 -4.78
N ILE A 190 7.03 1.96 -4.84
CA ILE A 190 6.60 0.93 -5.78
C ILE A 190 6.82 1.43 -7.21
N ASN A 191 7.46 0.62 -8.05
CA ASN A 191 7.60 0.89 -9.47
C ASN A 191 6.49 0.15 -10.24
N ASN A 192 6.03 0.72 -11.34
CA ASN A 192 5.07 0.08 -12.24
C ASN A 192 5.70 -1.06 -13.07
N ALA A 193 7.04 -1.22 -13.04
CA ALA A 193 7.75 -2.37 -13.57
C ALA A 193 7.51 -3.63 -12.72
N GLY A 194 6.32 -4.21 -12.88
CA GLY A 194 5.96 -5.47 -12.27
C GLY A 194 5.25 -5.34 -10.93
N ASN A 195 5.13 -4.19 -10.27
CA ASN A 195 4.34 -4.02 -9.02
C ASN A 195 3.09 -3.13 -9.20
N LEU A 196 2.56 -3.00 -10.42
CA LEU A 196 1.41 -2.16 -10.71
C LEU A 196 0.18 -2.47 -9.83
N ASP A 197 -0.16 -3.75 -9.67
CA ASP A 197 -1.29 -4.17 -8.82
C ASP A 197 -1.15 -3.72 -7.36
N ASP A 198 0.08 -3.63 -6.86
CA ASP A 198 0.36 -3.20 -5.49
C ASP A 198 0.12 -1.69 -5.36
N LEU A 199 0.55 -0.90 -6.35
CA LEU A 199 0.26 0.54 -6.38
C LEU A 199 -1.25 0.81 -6.52
N LYS A 200 -1.95 0.09 -7.40
CA LYS A 200 -3.41 0.22 -7.56
C LYS A 200 -4.17 -0.09 -6.28
N ALA A 201 -3.67 -1.07 -5.53
CA ALA A 201 -4.21 -1.38 -4.22
C ALA A 201 -4.02 -0.25 -3.22
N GLU A 202 -2.85 0.40 -3.21
CA GLU A 202 -2.62 1.57 -2.37
C GLU A 202 -3.55 2.71 -2.76
N GLU A 203 -3.67 3.01 -4.04
CA GLU A 203 -4.61 4.03 -4.52
C GLU A 203 -6.04 3.83 -4.01
N THR A 204 -6.49 2.58 -4.02
CA THR A 204 -7.84 2.22 -3.56
C THR A 204 -8.05 2.55 -2.09
N ILE A 205 -7.05 2.35 -1.21
CA ILE A 205 -7.20 2.72 0.21
C ILE A 205 -7.26 4.23 0.43
N PHE A 206 -6.78 5.04 -0.51
CA PHE A 206 -6.90 6.50 -0.51
C PHE A 206 -8.16 6.99 -1.22
N GLY A 207 -9.06 6.09 -1.60
CA GLY A 207 -10.28 6.41 -2.35
C GLY A 207 -10.02 6.88 -3.77
N LEU A 208 -8.81 6.67 -4.29
CA LEU A 208 -8.44 7.05 -5.65
C LEU A 208 -8.92 6.00 -6.64
N ASN A 209 -9.18 6.43 -7.87
CA ASN A 209 -9.43 5.56 -9.00
C ASN A 209 -8.08 5.18 -9.66
N PRO A 210 -7.65 3.90 -9.57
CA PRO A 210 -6.34 3.46 -10.05
C PRO A 210 -6.14 3.55 -11.58
N ASP A 211 -7.21 3.81 -12.34
CA ASP A 211 -7.13 3.95 -13.79
C ASP A 211 -7.09 5.42 -14.24
N THR A 212 -7.45 6.37 -13.36
CA THR A 212 -7.61 7.78 -13.77
C THR A 212 -6.87 8.79 -12.93
N ASP A 213 -6.55 8.49 -11.67
CA ASP A 213 -5.99 9.50 -10.77
C ASP A 213 -4.46 9.59 -10.89
N ILE A 214 -3.79 8.47 -11.17
CA ILE A 214 -2.36 8.44 -11.51
C ILE A 214 -2.20 7.79 -12.89
N LYS A 215 -2.30 8.60 -13.96
CA LYS A 215 -2.42 8.10 -15.34
C LYS A 215 -1.12 7.53 -15.94
N CYS A 216 0.04 7.82 -15.36
CA CYS A 216 1.34 7.32 -15.85
C CYS A 216 1.56 5.82 -15.63
N GLN A 217 0.72 5.16 -14.83
CA GLN A 217 1.04 3.84 -14.34
C GLN A 217 1.02 2.76 -15.44
N SER A 218 0.09 2.86 -16.40
CA SER A 218 -0.10 1.89 -17.48
C SER A 218 0.85 2.07 -18.66
N ASP A 219 1.44 3.26 -18.83
CA ASP A 219 2.29 3.61 -19.96
C ASP A 219 3.76 3.24 -19.73
N TYR A 220 4.04 2.30 -18.82
CA TYR A 220 5.41 1.86 -18.56
C TYR A 220 5.99 1.12 -19.77
N LYS A 221 6.69 1.87 -20.60
CA LYS A 221 7.72 1.36 -21.50
C LYS A 221 9.01 2.08 -21.15
N ASP A 222 9.91 1.34 -20.53
CA ASP A 222 11.23 1.81 -20.11
C ASP A 222 11.93 2.57 -21.25
N GLY A 223 12.58 3.68 -20.92
CA GLY A 223 13.30 4.53 -21.88
C GLY A 223 12.45 5.41 -22.80
N THR A 224 11.13 5.53 -22.59
CA THR A 224 10.30 6.48 -23.38
C THR A 224 10.24 7.86 -22.72
N PRO A 225 10.57 8.96 -23.42
CA PRO A 225 10.55 10.32 -22.85
C PRO A 225 9.22 10.73 -22.19
N GLY A 226 8.09 10.26 -22.73
CA GLY A 226 6.76 10.55 -22.19
C GLY A 226 6.51 9.98 -20.80
N LEU A 227 7.21 8.92 -20.41
CA LEU A 227 7.11 8.34 -19.06
C LEU A 227 7.65 9.32 -18.01
N TYR A 228 8.82 9.92 -18.25
CA TYR A 228 9.46 10.81 -17.28
C TYR A 228 8.70 12.13 -17.12
N GLU A 229 8.19 12.70 -18.20
CA GLU A 229 7.33 13.90 -18.14
C GLU A 229 6.06 13.64 -17.33
N CYS A 230 5.44 12.47 -17.56
CA CYS A 230 4.27 12.08 -16.80
C CYS A 230 4.64 11.90 -15.33
N LEU A 231 5.66 11.10 -15.00
CA LEU A 231 6.10 10.92 -13.61
C LEU A 231 6.46 12.22 -12.89
N ASP A 232 7.03 13.20 -13.59
CA ASP A 232 7.33 14.52 -13.01
C ASP A 232 6.08 15.34 -12.68
N ALA A 233 4.99 15.17 -13.43
CA ALA A 233 3.72 15.81 -13.13
C ALA A 233 3.03 15.24 -11.87
N TYR A 234 3.27 13.96 -11.56
CA TYR A 234 2.64 13.28 -10.43
C TYR A 234 3.52 13.22 -9.17
N ARG A 235 4.83 13.49 -9.28
CA ARG A 235 5.72 13.52 -8.11
C ARG A 235 5.38 14.70 -7.21
N ALA A 236 5.58 14.52 -5.90
CA ALA A 236 5.42 15.57 -4.89
C ALA A 236 4.01 16.16 -4.72
N LEU A 237 2.98 15.55 -5.32
CA LEU A 237 1.59 15.85 -5.00
C LEU A 237 1.06 14.82 -4.00
N PRO A 238 0.48 15.26 -2.86
CA PRO A 238 -0.23 14.36 -1.98
C PRO A 238 -1.58 13.97 -2.60
N TYR A 239 -1.79 12.68 -2.86
CA TYR A 239 -3.07 12.15 -3.33
C TYR A 239 -3.93 11.70 -2.16
N SER A 240 -5.21 12.07 -2.19
CA SER A 240 -6.25 11.54 -1.32
C SER A 240 -7.61 11.99 -1.83
N ALA A 241 -8.57 11.07 -1.90
CA ALA A 241 -9.99 11.39 -2.04
C ALA A 241 -10.74 11.24 -0.71
N LEU A 242 -10.02 10.91 0.37
CA LEU A 242 -10.61 10.65 1.68
C LEU A 242 -10.92 11.93 2.44
N ALA A 243 -11.87 11.84 3.36
CA ALA A 243 -12.06 12.89 4.37
C ALA A 243 -10.81 12.99 5.28
N PRO A 244 -10.43 14.19 5.77
CA PRO A 244 -9.25 14.37 6.63
C PRO A 244 -9.23 13.50 7.90
N THR A 245 -10.40 13.03 8.33
CA THR A 245 -10.57 12.16 9.51
C THR A 245 -10.22 10.70 9.24
N GLN A 246 -10.18 10.27 7.97
CA GLN A 246 -9.82 8.90 7.59
C GLN A 246 -8.29 8.75 7.49
N GLN A 247 -7.81 7.54 7.76
CA GLN A 247 -6.39 7.19 7.75
C GLN A 247 -6.16 6.03 6.77
N PRO A 248 -5.03 6.02 6.05
CA PRO A 248 -4.01 7.07 5.94
C PRO A 248 -4.50 8.31 5.16
N GLN A 249 -3.88 9.49 5.38
CA GLN A 249 -4.39 10.76 4.85
C GLN A 249 -3.88 11.10 3.46
N LYS A 250 -2.61 10.80 3.15
CA LYS A 250 -1.97 11.22 1.90
C LYS A 250 -1.08 10.12 1.34
N LEU A 251 -1.07 9.97 0.03
CA LEU A 251 -0.13 9.17 -0.73
C LEU A 251 0.80 10.08 -1.53
N TYR A 252 2.11 9.83 -1.46
CA TYR A 252 3.10 10.30 -2.41
C TYR A 252 3.61 9.09 -3.16
N TRP A 253 3.38 9.05 -4.47
CA TRP A 253 4.02 8.04 -5.31
C TRP A 253 5.39 8.54 -5.78
N TRP A 254 6.43 7.81 -5.40
CA TRP A 254 7.82 8.13 -5.70
C TRP A 254 8.57 6.89 -6.20
N PRO A 255 8.23 6.40 -7.41
CA PRO A 255 8.75 5.13 -7.88
C PRO A 255 10.26 5.19 -8.03
N LEU A 256 10.94 4.15 -7.53
CA LEU A 256 12.39 3.95 -7.70
C LEU A 256 12.66 2.60 -8.34
N TRP A 257 13.61 2.56 -9.25
CA TRP A 257 14.11 1.33 -9.85
C TRP A 257 15.58 1.48 -10.23
N ILE A 258 16.25 0.35 -10.50
CA ILE A 258 17.69 0.32 -10.77
C ILE A 258 18.02 -0.04 -12.21
N CYS A 259 17.07 -0.64 -12.92
CA CYS A 259 17.28 -1.13 -14.28
C CYS A 259 16.75 -0.12 -15.28
N GLY A 260 17.62 0.45 -16.11
CA GLY A 260 17.17 1.08 -17.34
C GLY A 260 16.78 0.05 -18.41
N ALA A 261 16.44 0.56 -19.59
CA ALA A 261 15.97 -0.23 -20.73
C ALA A 261 16.93 -1.33 -21.23
N ASP A 262 18.17 -1.35 -20.74
CA ASP A 262 19.24 -2.29 -21.12
C ASP A 262 19.36 -3.53 -20.22
N GLY A 263 18.43 -3.74 -19.28
CA GLY A 263 18.46 -4.93 -18.43
C GLY A 263 19.42 -4.81 -17.25
N CYS A 264 19.46 -3.64 -16.62
CA CYS A 264 20.21 -3.36 -15.38
C CYS A 264 21.73 -3.22 -15.55
N THR A 265 22.26 -3.11 -16.76
CA THR A 265 23.69 -2.80 -16.97
C THR A 265 23.99 -1.33 -16.75
N THR A 266 23.01 -0.46 -16.98
CA THR A 266 23.10 0.96 -16.65
C THR A 266 22.04 1.32 -15.61
N LEU A 267 22.47 2.07 -14.59
CA LEU A 267 21.55 2.65 -13.61
C LEU A 267 20.59 3.61 -14.29
N ASP A 268 19.30 3.43 -14.04
CA ASP A 268 18.24 4.32 -14.50
C ASP A 268 18.51 5.77 -14.06
N THR A 269 18.51 6.69 -15.05
CA THR A 269 18.83 8.10 -14.83
C THR A 269 17.72 8.83 -14.08
N TYR A 270 16.47 8.39 -14.26
CA TYR A 270 15.33 8.94 -13.55
C TYR A 270 15.47 8.72 -12.05
N SER A 271 15.62 7.47 -11.62
CA SER A 271 15.73 7.08 -10.22
C SER A 271 16.92 7.72 -9.53
N TYR A 272 18.03 7.93 -10.27
CA TYR A 272 19.14 8.74 -9.77
C TYR A 272 18.73 10.18 -9.49
N SER A 273 18.12 10.90 -10.45
CA SER A 273 17.67 12.28 -10.19
C SER A 273 16.61 12.34 -9.10
N LYS A 274 15.73 11.33 -9.01
CA LYS A 274 14.64 11.33 -8.03
C LYS A 274 15.11 11.00 -6.62
N LEU A 275 16.17 10.23 -6.48
CA LEU A 275 16.79 10.03 -5.19
C LEU A 275 17.46 11.32 -4.67
N GLN A 276 17.80 12.29 -5.54
CA GLN A 276 18.35 13.58 -5.10
C GLN A 276 17.33 14.42 -4.33
N ASP A 277 16.07 14.39 -4.75
CA ASP A 277 15.02 15.24 -4.19
C ASP A 277 14.28 14.57 -3.00
N LEU A 278 14.15 13.24 -2.99
CA LEU A 278 13.31 12.52 -2.02
C LEU A 278 13.74 12.72 -0.55
N PRO A 279 15.03 12.63 -0.18
CA PRO A 279 15.46 12.87 1.20
C PRO A 279 15.08 14.25 1.71
N GLN A 280 15.20 15.28 0.87
CA GLN A 280 14.79 16.64 1.20
C GLN A 280 13.28 16.73 1.40
N LEU A 281 12.47 16.16 0.50
CA LEU A 281 11.02 16.12 0.67
C LEU A 281 10.61 15.48 2.00
N MET A 282 11.15 14.30 2.32
CA MET A 282 10.81 13.61 3.59
C MET A 282 11.25 14.44 4.80
N HIS A 283 12.41 15.10 4.71
CA HIS A 283 12.89 16.01 5.73
C HIS A 283 11.92 17.19 5.93
N ASP A 284 11.49 17.84 4.85
CA ASP A 284 10.57 18.98 4.91
C ASP A 284 9.20 18.55 5.46
N LEU A 285 8.72 17.37 5.10
CA LEU A 285 7.48 16.80 5.64
C LEU A 285 7.57 16.63 7.16
N ILE A 286 8.66 16.09 7.71
CA ILE A 286 8.76 15.94 9.17
C ILE A 286 9.10 17.24 9.90
N ASN A 287 9.66 18.25 9.23
CA ASN A 287 10.01 19.54 9.83
C ASN A 287 8.93 20.62 9.67
N THR A 288 7.76 20.27 9.17
CA THR A 288 6.60 21.17 9.09
C THR A 288 5.47 20.68 9.98
N ALA A 289 4.71 21.61 10.55
CA ALA A 289 3.53 21.25 11.33
C ALA A 289 2.49 20.55 10.43
N PRO A 290 1.76 19.55 10.95
CA PRO A 290 0.59 19.03 10.25
C PRO A 290 -0.45 20.13 10.08
N PRO A 291 -1.21 20.14 8.96
CA PRO A 291 -2.36 21.01 8.87
C PRO A 291 -3.34 20.66 9.99
N TYR A 292 -3.90 21.67 10.66
CA TYR A 292 -4.84 21.47 11.78
C TYR A 292 -6.16 20.77 11.37
N ALA A 293 -6.35 20.51 10.07
CA ALA A 293 -7.50 19.80 9.54
C ALA A 293 -7.56 18.36 10.08
N GLY A 294 -8.69 17.98 10.67
CA GLY A 294 -8.91 16.62 11.20
C GLY A 294 -8.36 16.37 12.61
N GLY A 295 -7.92 17.42 13.33
CA GLY A 295 -7.52 17.32 14.74
C GLY A 295 -6.20 16.59 14.98
N LYS A 296 -5.41 16.35 13.93
CA LYS A 296 -4.06 15.75 14.04
C LYS A 296 -3.06 16.82 14.47
N THR A 297 -2.24 16.50 15.47
CA THR A 297 -1.25 17.42 16.04
C THR A 297 0.18 17.04 15.68
N LYS A 298 0.37 15.82 15.16
CA LYS A 298 1.67 15.28 14.73
C LYS A 298 1.58 14.69 13.31
N ARG A 299 2.71 14.40 12.69
CA ARG A 299 2.80 13.77 11.35
C ARG A 299 3.72 12.55 11.38
N LEU A 300 3.27 11.49 10.73
CA LEU A 300 4.05 10.28 10.49
C LEU A 300 4.21 10.12 8.99
N VAL A 301 5.46 10.19 8.51
CA VAL A 301 5.80 9.89 7.11
C VAL A 301 6.29 8.45 7.07
N TYR A 302 5.52 7.57 6.42
CA TYR A 302 5.84 6.15 6.26
C TYR A 302 6.28 5.88 4.82
N PHE A 303 7.56 5.61 4.60
CA PHE A 303 8.07 5.28 3.27
C PHE A 303 8.39 3.79 3.15
N HIS A 304 8.04 3.21 2.01
CA HIS A 304 8.14 1.76 1.82
C HIS A 304 8.33 1.37 0.36
N CYS A 305 8.75 0.13 0.19
CA CYS A 305 8.60 -0.63 -1.05
C CYS A 305 7.95 -1.97 -0.69
N GLU A 306 7.79 -2.87 -1.66
CA GLU A 306 7.15 -4.18 -1.45
C GLU A 306 7.68 -4.91 -0.20
N HIS A 307 8.98 -5.18 -0.17
CA HIS A 307 9.62 -5.87 0.96
C HIS A 307 10.16 -4.92 2.04
N GLY A 308 10.08 -3.60 1.85
CA GLY A 308 10.70 -2.65 2.77
C GLY A 308 12.22 -2.79 2.84
N CYS A 309 12.84 -3.27 1.76
CA CYS A 309 14.23 -3.73 1.73
C CYS A 309 15.11 -2.95 0.78
N ASP A 310 15.09 -3.33 -0.49
CA ASP A 310 15.94 -2.77 -1.54
C ASP A 310 15.81 -1.24 -1.64
N ARG A 311 14.68 -0.78 -2.19
CA ARG A 311 14.37 0.64 -2.40
C ARG A 311 14.32 1.42 -1.08
N THR A 312 13.65 0.87 -0.07
CA THR A 312 13.51 1.49 1.25
C THR A 312 14.85 1.64 1.95
N GLY A 313 15.72 0.65 1.87
CA GLY A 313 17.07 0.69 2.43
C GLY A 313 17.92 1.76 1.75
N THR A 314 17.89 1.83 0.43
CA THR A 314 18.60 2.87 -0.33
C THR A 314 18.13 4.27 0.04
N VAL A 315 16.81 4.47 0.14
CA VAL A 315 16.22 5.75 0.54
C VAL A 315 16.58 6.11 1.98
N HIS A 316 16.59 5.15 2.89
CA HIS A 316 17.03 5.36 4.26
C HIS A 316 18.51 5.77 4.32
N ALA A 317 19.40 5.05 3.63
CA ALA A 317 20.83 5.41 3.55
C ALA A 317 21.03 6.82 2.95
N ALA A 318 20.28 7.15 1.88
CA ALA A 318 20.29 8.48 1.28
C ALA A 318 19.81 9.57 2.26
N TYR A 319 18.79 9.29 3.07
CA TYR A 319 18.30 10.19 4.11
C TYR A 319 19.35 10.44 5.22
N MET A 320 20.07 9.40 5.65
CA MET A 320 21.14 9.56 6.65
C MET A 320 22.29 10.41 6.11
N MET A 321 22.69 10.21 4.85
CA MET A 321 23.71 11.06 4.20
C MET A 321 23.23 12.49 3.98
N PHE A 322 21.93 12.68 3.68
CA PHE A 322 21.33 14.01 3.60
C PHE A 322 21.44 14.76 4.93
N LYS A 323 21.12 14.10 6.05
CA LYS A 323 21.23 14.67 7.40
C LYS A 323 22.68 15.02 7.77
N ASP A 324 23.64 14.25 7.29
CA ASP A 324 25.08 14.46 7.51
C ASP A 324 25.73 15.36 6.45
N LYS A 325 24.97 15.97 5.51
CA LYS A 325 25.55 16.73 4.38
C LYS A 325 26.49 17.87 4.78
N GLU A 326 26.24 18.51 5.92
CA GLU A 326 27.05 19.61 6.45
C GLU A 326 28.28 19.12 7.21
N THR A 327 28.11 18.09 8.04
CA THR A 327 29.18 17.52 8.87
C THR A 327 30.10 16.59 8.09
N LYS A 328 29.57 15.95 7.04
CA LYS A 328 30.22 14.98 6.17
C LYS A 328 31.04 13.98 6.98
N THR A 329 30.51 13.44 8.08
CA THR A 329 31.21 12.46 8.93
C THR A 329 30.95 11.04 8.50
N LEU A 330 29.77 10.77 7.98
CA LEU A 330 29.23 9.45 7.65
C LEU A 330 29.77 8.95 6.31
N THR A 331 30.20 7.68 6.25
CA THR A 331 30.54 7.00 5.00
C THR A 331 29.31 6.34 4.37
N LEU A 332 29.37 6.00 3.08
CA LEU A 332 28.33 5.22 2.41
C LEU A 332 28.07 3.90 3.15
N GLN A 333 29.12 3.19 3.55
CA GLN A 333 29.00 1.93 4.29
C GLN A 333 28.27 2.14 5.62
N GLN A 334 28.62 3.18 6.39
CA GLN A 334 27.91 3.50 7.63
C GLN A 334 26.43 3.84 7.39
N ALA A 335 26.10 4.55 6.31
CA ALA A 335 24.71 4.82 5.93
C ALA A 335 23.93 3.53 5.65
N VAL A 336 24.56 2.61 4.91
CA VAL A 336 24.01 1.31 4.55
C VAL A 336 23.83 0.44 5.79
N ASP A 337 24.81 0.43 6.70
CA ASP A 337 24.76 -0.33 7.95
C ASP A 337 23.63 0.17 8.85
N LEU A 338 23.48 1.49 8.99
CA LEU A 338 22.34 2.09 9.71
C LEU A 338 21.01 1.72 9.07
N ALA A 339 20.94 1.70 7.73
CA ALA A 339 19.74 1.30 7.03
C ALA A 339 19.38 -0.17 7.31
N ASN A 340 20.35 -1.08 7.21
CA ASN A 340 20.15 -2.50 7.45
C ASN A 340 19.80 -2.80 8.92
N ALA A 341 20.53 -2.21 9.86
CA ALA A 341 20.34 -2.44 11.30
C ALA A 341 18.97 -1.96 11.82
N ALA A 342 18.29 -1.06 11.10
CA ALA A 342 16.99 -0.57 11.49
C ALA A 342 15.88 -1.63 11.43
N ILE A 343 16.07 -2.71 10.65
CA ILE A 343 15.08 -3.79 10.52
C ILE A 343 15.67 -5.10 11.04
N ASN A 344 14.85 -5.94 11.67
CA ASN A 344 15.29 -7.25 12.15
C ASN A 344 15.31 -8.24 10.96
N GLN A 345 16.34 -8.17 10.13
CA GLN A 345 16.64 -9.19 9.12
C GLN A 345 18.09 -9.65 9.22
N GLU A 346 18.29 -10.96 9.01
CA GLU A 346 19.59 -11.63 9.14
C GLU A 346 20.52 -11.36 7.95
N ASP A 347 20.00 -10.87 6.81
CA ASP A 347 20.77 -10.67 5.57
C ASP A 347 20.83 -9.22 5.09
N ASN A 348 21.89 -8.91 4.34
CA ASN A 348 22.05 -7.65 3.63
C ASN A 348 20.92 -7.50 2.61
N CYS A 349 20.01 -6.56 2.86
CA CYS A 349 18.68 -6.56 2.24
C CYS A 349 18.59 -5.59 1.04
N MET A 350 19.69 -4.93 0.68
CA MET A 350 19.82 -4.11 -0.54
C MET A 350 20.63 -4.84 -1.61
N LYS A 351 20.05 -5.03 -2.80
CA LYS A 351 20.74 -5.54 -3.99
C LYS A 351 21.80 -4.55 -4.51
N ASP A 352 22.78 -5.09 -5.25
CA ASP A 352 23.92 -4.33 -5.79
C ASP A 352 23.54 -3.08 -6.59
N GLY A 353 22.49 -3.15 -7.42
CA GLY A 353 22.04 -1.97 -8.17
C GLY A 353 21.53 -0.85 -7.26
N TYR A 354 20.89 -1.19 -6.14
CA TYR A 354 20.39 -0.24 -5.16
C TYR A 354 21.52 0.34 -4.29
N LEU A 355 22.56 -0.45 -4.04
CA LEU A 355 23.82 0.03 -3.47
C LEU A 355 24.55 0.98 -4.42
N ALA A 356 24.58 0.68 -5.72
CA ALA A 356 25.17 1.55 -6.74
C ALA A 356 24.41 2.88 -6.87
N LEU A 357 23.08 2.85 -6.71
CA LEU A 357 22.25 4.05 -6.64
C LEU A 357 22.58 4.90 -5.38
N ALA A 358 22.71 4.26 -4.21
CA ALA A 358 23.15 4.93 -2.99
C ALA A 358 24.56 5.54 -3.13
N ARG A 359 25.48 4.83 -3.80
CA ARG A 359 26.83 5.33 -4.11
C ARG A 359 26.79 6.58 -4.98
N LYS A 360 25.96 6.61 -6.03
CA LYS A 360 25.79 7.81 -6.86
C LYS A 360 25.23 8.99 -6.04
N TYR A 361 24.27 8.74 -5.15
CA TYR A 361 23.76 9.78 -4.27
C TYR A 361 24.84 10.28 -3.28
N CYS A 362 25.67 9.39 -2.73
CA CYS A 362 26.83 9.78 -1.91
C CYS A 362 27.76 10.73 -2.68
N ALA A 363 28.10 10.38 -3.93
CA ALA A 363 28.93 11.23 -4.79
C ALA A 363 28.29 12.60 -5.07
N TYR A 364 26.95 12.66 -5.16
CA TYR A 364 26.21 13.91 -5.30
C TYR A 364 26.32 14.80 -4.04
N ILE A 365 26.12 14.24 -2.84
CA ILE A 365 26.11 15.01 -1.59
C ILE A 365 27.53 15.34 -1.09
N TYR A 366 28.48 14.41 -1.21
CA TYR A 366 29.83 14.58 -0.67
C TYR A 366 30.89 14.96 -1.72
N GLY A 367 30.57 14.84 -3.02
CA GLY A 367 31.50 15.03 -4.14
C GLY A 367 32.01 13.70 -4.70
N SER A 368 32.23 13.64 -6.03
CA SER A 368 32.55 12.40 -6.77
C SER A 368 33.85 11.72 -6.34
N GLU A 369 34.83 12.50 -5.90
CA GLU A 369 36.15 12.01 -5.47
C GLU A 369 36.19 11.67 -3.97
N SER A 370 35.06 11.78 -3.27
CA SER A 370 35.03 11.56 -1.82
C SER A 370 35.37 10.11 -1.48
N PRO A 371 36.41 9.84 -0.66
CA PRO A 371 36.73 8.49 -0.22
C PRO A 371 35.60 7.85 0.60
N LYS A 372 34.64 8.66 1.09
CA LYS A 372 33.46 8.21 1.83
C LYS A 372 32.47 7.42 0.98
N CYS A 373 32.54 7.55 -0.34
CA CYS A 373 31.60 6.92 -1.27
C CYS A 373 32.13 5.62 -1.89
N LYS A 374 33.34 5.19 -1.52
CA LYS A 374 33.99 4.00 -2.07
C LYS A 374 33.41 2.72 -1.48
#